data_AF-A0A9P8C2A4-F1
#
_entry.id   AF-A0A9P8C2A4-F1
#
_cell.length_a   1.000
_cell.length_b   1.000
_cell.length_c   1.000
_cell.angle_alpha   90.00
_cell.angle_beta   90.00
_cell.angle_gamma   90.00
#
_symmetry.space_group_name_H-M   'P 1'
#
loop_
_entity.id
_entity.type
_entity.pdbx_description
1 polymer ?
#
loop_
_entity_poly.entity_id
_entity_poly.type
_entity_poly.pdbx_seq_one_letter_code
_entity_poly.pdbx_strand_id
1 'polypeptide(L)'
;MSNLKGLSDVASVIVSYNSFAVAFQSWLRMTRERWDNEENQQLDRSLIAGGSEIQYEYDDSLARLGPRFSSGDGISSSQLEHCLAQLKQIGLVLATESNFPEFTTLPSLPYVLSVSENTRVTVINILRDLYERMNFSGPLPQSFVSPHHRSQIRGSVASETQRDLVRRRPR
;
A
#
# COMPACT_ATOMS: atom_id res chain seq x y z
N MET A 1 8.98 -14.25 0.19
CA MET A 1 7.91 -14.26 1.21
C MET A 1 7.19 -12.92 1.19
N SER A 2 6.55 -12.57 0.06
CA SER A 2 6.17 -11.17 -0.22
C SER A 2 4.66 -10.93 -0.35
N ASN A 3 3.86 -11.99 -0.55
CA ASN A 3 2.45 -11.87 -0.96
C ASN A 3 1.48 -11.62 0.21
N LEU A 4 1.94 -11.72 1.47
CA LEU A 4 1.10 -11.52 2.65
C LEU A 4 1.30 -10.16 3.30
N LYS A 5 2.33 -9.42 2.90
CA LYS A 5 2.76 -8.21 3.60
C LYS A 5 1.78 -7.05 3.38
N GLY A 6 1.30 -6.85 2.15
CA GLY A 6 0.31 -5.80 1.86
C GLY A 6 -0.98 -5.97 2.65
N LEU A 7 -1.55 -7.18 2.64
CA LEU A 7 -2.74 -7.50 3.44
C LEU A 7 -2.51 -7.33 4.95
N SER A 8 -1.35 -7.78 5.47
CA SER A 8 -1.05 -7.62 6.90
C SER A 8 -0.89 -6.15 7.29
N ASP A 9 -0.31 -5.32 6.42
CA ASP A 9 -0.07 -3.90 6.70
C ASP A 9 -1.40 -3.15 6.78
N VAL A 10 -2.31 -3.36 5.80
CA VAL A 10 -3.65 -2.74 5.80
C VAL A 10 -4.49 -3.23 6.99
N ALA A 11 -4.50 -4.54 7.24
CA ALA A 11 -5.22 -5.09 8.39
C ALA A 11 -4.72 -4.50 9.72
N SER A 12 -3.40 -4.32 9.86
CA SER A 12 -2.79 -3.71 11.05
C SER A 12 -3.21 -2.26 11.24
N VAL A 13 -3.35 -1.49 10.13
CA VAL A 13 -3.86 -0.11 10.19
C VAL A 13 -5.28 -0.10 10.71
N ILE A 14 -6.16 -0.91 10.12
CA ILE A 14 -7.59 -0.98 10.49
C ILE A 14 -7.75 -1.40 11.96
N VAL A 15 -7.01 -2.42 12.39
CA VAL A 15 -6.99 -2.87 13.80
C VAL A 15 -6.52 -1.75 14.73
N SER A 16 -5.53 -0.95 14.31
CA SER A 16 -5.06 0.18 15.12
C SER A 16 -6.16 1.22 15.34
N TYR A 17 -6.86 1.65 14.28
CA TYR A 17 -8.00 2.57 14.40
C TYR A 17 -9.09 2.03 15.32
N ASN A 18 -9.50 0.78 15.13
CA ASN A 18 -10.54 0.16 15.95
C ASN A 18 -10.11 0.07 17.42
N SER A 19 -8.84 -0.26 17.68
CA SER A 19 -8.30 -0.33 19.04
C SER A 19 -8.26 1.05 19.70
N PHE A 20 -7.89 2.09 18.95
CA PHE A 20 -7.87 3.47 19.44
C PHE A 20 -9.27 3.98 19.74
N ALA A 21 -10.24 3.72 18.86
CA ALA A 21 -11.64 4.07 19.09
C ALA A 21 -12.16 3.43 20.38
N VAL A 22 -11.92 2.13 20.58
CA VAL A 22 -12.34 1.41 21.80
C VAL A 22 -11.68 1.99 23.06
N ALA A 23 -10.36 2.20 23.02
CA ALA A 23 -9.63 2.76 24.15
C ALA A 23 -10.12 4.18 24.50
N PHE A 24 -10.30 5.02 23.48
CA PHE A 24 -10.76 6.39 23.64
C PHE A 24 -12.20 6.44 24.17
N GLN A 25 -13.12 5.64 23.63
CA GLN A 25 -14.48 5.54 24.15
C GLN A 25 -14.55 5.05 25.59
N SER A 26 -13.67 4.11 25.98
CA SER A 26 -13.56 3.67 27.37
C SER A 26 -13.17 4.83 28.29
N TRP A 27 -12.27 5.70 27.84
CA TRP A 27 -11.87 6.90 28.58
C TRP A 27 -12.99 7.96 28.63
N LEU A 28 -13.70 8.18 27.52
CA LEU A 28 -14.84 9.11 27.46
C LEU A 28 -15.95 8.74 28.43
N ARG A 29 -16.25 7.44 28.57
CA ARG A 29 -17.34 6.94 29.44
C ARG A 29 -17.08 7.12 30.93
N MET A 30 -15.88 7.48 31.35
CA MET A 30 -15.57 7.67 32.76
C MET A 30 -16.26 8.90 33.37
N THR A 31 -16.47 9.97 32.58
CA THR A 31 -17.14 11.19 33.06
C THR A 31 -18.02 11.81 31.98
N ARG A 32 -19.16 12.38 32.39
CA ARG A 32 -20.10 13.03 31.47
C ARG A 32 -19.48 14.25 30.77
N GLU A 33 -18.65 15.02 31.48
CA GLU A 33 -17.99 16.21 30.94
C GLU A 33 -17.11 15.90 29.72
N ARG A 34 -16.44 14.73 29.71
CA ARG A 34 -15.66 14.28 28.55
C ARG A 34 -16.54 14.01 27.34
N TRP A 35 -17.69 13.38 27.57
CA TRP A 35 -18.65 13.04 26.52
C TRP A 35 -19.31 14.29 25.90
N ASP A 36 -19.59 15.29 26.73
CA ASP A 36 -20.24 16.53 26.30
C ASP A 36 -19.24 17.51 25.63
N ASN A 37 -17.93 17.22 25.66
CA ASN A 37 -16.91 18.01 25.00
C ASN A 37 -16.86 17.75 23.47
N GLU A 38 -16.97 18.82 22.69
CA GLU A 38 -17.05 18.74 21.22
C GLU A 38 -15.76 18.22 20.55
N GLU A 39 -14.59 18.62 21.06
CA GLU A 39 -13.29 18.18 20.53
C GLU A 39 -13.09 16.67 20.73
N ASN A 40 -13.51 16.17 21.90
CA ASN A 40 -13.54 14.74 22.19
C ASN A 40 -14.47 14.00 21.23
N GLN A 41 -15.67 14.52 20.98
CA GLN A 41 -16.59 13.92 20.00
C GLN A 41 -16.02 13.93 18.58
N GLN A 42 -15.28 14.98 18.22
CA GLN A 42 -14.61 15.04 16.93
C GLN A 42 -13.55 13.94 16.78
N LEU A 43 -12.72 13.72 17.80
CA LEU A 43 -11.74 12.63 17.80
C LEU A 43 -12.41 11.25 17.79
N ASP A 44 -13.48 11.03 18.55
CA ASP A 44 -14.23 9.77 18.55
C ASP A 44 -14.75 9.45 17.14
N ARG A 45 -15.39 10.42 16.49
CA ARG A 45 -15.87 10.28 15.10
C ARG A 45 -14.73 9.98 14.13
N SER A 46 -13.60 10.69 14.25
CA SER A 46 -12.41 10.48 13.41
C SER A 46 -11.88 9.04 13.52
N LEU A 47 -11.71 8.53 14.75
CA LEU A 47 -11.17 7.20 14.99
C LEU A 47 -12.09 6.09 14.47
N ILE A 48 -13.40 6.24 14.66
CA ILE A 48 -14.41 5.30 14.13
C ILE A 48 -14.42 5.33 12.60
N ALA A 49 -14.49 6.53 12.01
CA ALA A 49 -14.54 6.70 10.57
C ALA A 49 -13.28 6.14 9.90
N GLY A 50 -12.10 6.39 10.47
CA GLY A 50 -10.82 5.98 9.90
C GLY A 50 -10.69 4.50 9.62
N GLY A 51 -11.04 3.64 10.59
CA GLY A 51 -11.02 2.18 10.36
C GLY A 51 -12.00 1.76 9.26
N SER A 52 -13.22 2.31 9.29
CA SER A 52 -14.30 1.93 8.37
C SER A 52 -14.06 2.37 6.92
N GLU A 53 -13.55 3.58 6.71
CA GLU A 53 -13.28 4.11 5.38
C GLU A 53 -12.09 3.42 4.71
N ILE A 54 -11.04 3.11 5.48
CA ILE A 54 -9.89 2.35 4.97
C ILE A 54 -10.32 0.94 4.59
N GLN A 55 -11.13 0.28 5.43
CA GLN A 55 -11.69 -1.04 5.12
C GLN A 55 -12.53 -0.99 3.83
N TYR A 56 -13.40 0.01 3.70
CA TYR A 56 -14.23 0.18 2.51
C TYR A 56 -13.40 0.34 1.22
N GLU A 57 -12.40 1.22 1.23
CA GLU A 57 -11.53 1.45 0.06
C GLU A 57 -10.72 0.19 -0.30
N TYR A 58 -10.24 -0.54 0.73
CA TYR A 58 -9.53 -1.80 0.53
C TYR A 58 -10.45 -2.88 -0.09
N ASP A 59 -11.66 -3.03 0.44
CA ASP A 59 -12.62 -4.04 -0.02
C ASP A 59 -13.14 -3.74 -1.43
N ASP A 60 -13.41 -2.48 -1.78
CA ASP A 60 -13.79 -2.10 -3.15
C ASP A 60 -12.66 -2.42 -4.14
N SER A 61 -11.41 -2.06 -3.80
CA SER A 61 -10.24 -2.36 -4.63
C SER A 61 -9.99 -3.86 -4.78
N LEU A 62 -10.15 -4.62 -3.68
CA LEU A 62 -10.01 -6.07 -3.66
C LEU A 62 -11.11 -6.75 -4.48
N ALA A 63 -12.35 -6.28 -4.41
CA ALA A 63 -13.47 -6.82 -5.19
C ALA A 63 -13.25 -6.65 -6.71
N ARG A 64 -12.62 -5.55 -7.13
CA ARG A 64 -12.35 -5.25 -8.55
C ARG A 64 -11.13 -5.98 -9.10
N LEU A 65 -10.03 -6.02 -8.36
CA LEU A 65 -8.76 -6.55 -8.83
C LEU A 65 -8.50 -7.98 -8.38
N GLY A 66 -9.18 -8.46 -7.35
CA GLY A 66 -9.00 -9.79 -6.77
C GLY A 66 -7.68 -9.94 -5.99
N PRO A 67 -7.22 -11.19 -5.75
CA PRO A 67 -6.09 -11.49 -4.86
C PRO A 67 -4.73 -10.86 -5.26
N ARG A 68 -4.58 -10.37 -6.50
CA ARG A 68 -3.38 -9.62 -6.90
C ARG A 68 -3.26 -8.32 -6.10
N PHE A 69 -4.37 -7.67 -5.78
CA PHE A 69 -4.39 -6.45 -4.98
C PHE A 69 -3.93 -6.69 -3.55
N SER A 70 -4.37 -7.78 -2.92
CA SER A 70 -3.96 -8.13 -1.54
C SER A 70 -2.47 -8.38 -1.39
N SER A 71 -1.78 -8.75 -2.47
CA SER A 71 -0.32 -8.93 -2.44
C SER A 71 0.43 -7.61 -2.29
N GLY A 72 -0.19 -6.50 -2.71
CA GLY A 72 0.43 -5.18 -2.71
C GLY A 72 1.61 -5.06 -3.68
N ASP A 73 2.30 -3.92 -3.60
CA ASP A 73 3.62 -3.71 -4.19
C ASP A 73 4.60 -3.21 -3.11
N GLY A 74 5.90 -3.19 -3.42
CA GLY A 74 6.92 -2.76 -2.46
C GLY A 74 6.77 -1.29 -2.04
N ILE A 75 6.26 -0.44 -2.94
CA ILE A 75 6.08 1.00 -2.71
C ILE A 75 5.00 1.21 -1.64
N SER A 76 3.80 0.68 -1.89
CA SER A 76 2.66 0.77 -0.98
C SER A 76 2.98 0.17 0.37
N SER A 77 3.69 -0.97 0.40
CA SER A 77 4.05 -1.61 1.66
C SER A 77 4.98 -0.74 2.52
N SER A 78 5.99 -0.10 1.93
CA SER A 78 6.86 0.84 2.68
C SER A 78 6.12 2.10 3.16
N GLN A 79 5.17 2.61 2.37
CA GLN A 79 4.34 3.75 2.77
C GLN A 79 3.36 3.37 3.90
N LEU A 80 2.78 2.16 3.86
CA LEU A 80 1.91 1.65 4.92
C LEU A 80 2.70 1.41 6.22
N GLU A 81 3.94 0.93 6.15
CA GLU A 81 4.82 0.83 7.32
C GLU A 81 5.05 2.18 8.00
N HIS A 82 5.25 3.24 7.20
CA HIS A 82 5.37 4.60 7.73
C HIS A 82 4.09 5.04 8.45
N CYS A 83 2.92 4.77 7.85
CA CYS A 83 1.63 5.03 8.48
C CYS A 83 1.47 4.25 9.80
N LEU A 84 1.85 2.97 9.83
CA LEU A 84 1.82 2.15 11.04
C LEU A 84 2.73 2.68 12.14
N ALA A 85 3.89 3.26 11.79
CA ALA A 85 4.76 3.90 12.77
C ALA A 85 4.09 5.13 13.42
N GLN A 86 3.39 5.95 12.63
CA GLN A 86 2.60 7.08 13.13
C GLN A 86 1.46 6.60 14.04
N LEU A 87 0.74 5.55 13.63
CA LEU A 87 -0.34 4.98 14.43
C LEU A 87 0.16 4.43 15.77
N LYS A 88 1.33 3.77 15.80
CA LYS A 88 1.96 3.32 17.05
C LYS A 88 2.25 4.48 18.00
N GLN A 89 2.68 5.63 17.48
CA GLN A 89 2.94 6.81 18.31
C GLN A 89 1.65 7.35 18.94
N ILE A 90 0.58 7.53 18.17
CA ILE A 90 -0.69 8.01 18.75
C ILE A 90 -1.32 6.97 19.68
N GLY A 91 -1.14 5.68 19.41
CA GLY A 91 -1.59 4.60 20.29
C GLY A 91 -0.91 4.64 21.65
N LEU A 92 0.39 4.93 21.68
CA LEU A 92 1.12 5.16 22.94
C LEU A 92 0.56 6.36 23.68
N VAL A 93 0.36 7.48 22.98
CA VAL A 93 -0.17 8.72 23.56
C VAL A 93 -1.56 8.50 24.17
N LEU A 94 -2.47 7.88 23.43
CA LEU A 94 -3.80 7.52 23.91
C LEU A 94 -3.72 6.61 25.14
N ALA A 95 -2.88 5.57 25.10
CA ALA A 95 -2.69 4.68 26.23
C ALA A 95 -2.11 5.40 27.46
N THR A 96 -1.16 6.31 27.28
CA THR A 96 -0.57 7.05 28.40
C THR A 96 -1.56 8.04 29.00
N GLU A 97 -2.20 8.87 28.17
CA GLU A 97 -3.03 9.98 28.65
C GLU A 97 -4.40 9.52 29.16
N SER A 98 -4.94 8.42 28.63
CA SER A 98 -6.21 7.84 29.12
C SER A 98 -6.14 7.24 30.53
N ASN A 99 -4.93 7.04 31.07
CA ASN A 99 -4.74 6.58 32.45
C ASN A 99 -4.86 7.70 33.49
N PHE A 100 -4.96 8.97 33.06
CA PHE A 100 -5.04 10.13 33.95
C PHE A 100 -6.50 10.60 34.08
N PRO A 101 -7.18 10.30 35.20
CA PRO A 101 -8.59 10.63 35.38
C PRO A 101 -8.86 12.13 35.54
N GLU A 102 -7.84 12.94 35.83
CA GLU A 102 -7.95 14.40 36.01
C GLU A 102 -8.23 15.18 34.72
N PHE A 103 -7.95 14.60 33.55
CA PHE A 103 -8.13 15.29 32.28
C PHE A 103 -9.57 15.16 31.77
N THR A 104 -10.21 16.30 31.49
CA THR A 104 -11.50 16.35 30.76
C THR A 104 -11.29 16.33 29.24
N THR A 105 -10.10 16.74 28.80
CA THR A 105 -9.65 16.68 27.40
C THR A 105 -8.23 16.13 27.40
N LEU A 106 -7.91 15.23 26.46
CA LEU A 106 -6.53 14.75 26.30
C LEU A 106 -5.60 15.94 26.00
N PRO A 107 -4.51 16.13 26.76
CA PRO A 107 -3.54 17.20 26.47
C PRO A 107 -3.04 17.20 25.02
N SER A 108 -2.91 16.00 24.44
CA SER A 108 -2.48 15.80 23.05
C SER A 108 -3.60 15.70 22.02
N LEU A 109 -4.86 16.01 22.38
CA LEU A 109 -6.02 15.82 21.49
C LEU A 109 -5.80 16.39 20.08
N PRO A 110 -5.34 17.64 19.90
CA PRO A 110 -5.13 18.20 18.56
C PRO A 110 -4.09 17.42 17.75
N TYR A 111 -3.06 16.90 18.42
CA TYR A 111 -2.03 16.07 17.79
C TYR A 111 -2.60 14.71 17.38
N VAL A 112 -3.31 14.01 18.28
CA VAL A 112 -3.90 12.70 17.98
C VAL A 112 -4.90 12.80 16.83
N LEU A 113 -5.77 13.81 16.86
CA LEU A 113 -6.77 14.05 15.82
C LEU A 113 -6.11 14.37 14.46
N SER A 114 -5.12 15.28 14.44
CA SER A 114 -4.47 15.65 13.18
C SER A 114 -3.68 14.48 12.57
N VAL A 115 -2.99 13.69 13.41
CA VAL A 115 -2.25 12.51 12.93
C VAL A 115 -3.22 11.43 12.47
N SER A 116 -4.30 11.13 13.21
CA SER A 116 -5.29 10.14 12.76
C SER A 116 -5.93 10.55 11.43
N GLU A 117 -6.37 11.80 11.27
CA GLU A 117 -6.95 12.26 10.01
C GLU A 117 -5.96 12.22 8.85
N ASN A 118 -4.73 12.70 9.05
CA ASN A 118 -3.71 12.69 8.01
C ASN A 118 -3.31 11.25 7.61
N THR A 119 -3.15 10.36 8.59
CA THR A 119 -2.83 8.96 8.30
C THR A 119 -3.98 8.27 7.58
N ARG A 120 -5.25 8.54 7.94
CA ARG A 120 -6.43 8.01 7.23
C ARG A 120 -6.40 8.39 5.76
N VAL A 121 -6.29 9.68 5.47
CA VAL A 121 -6.23 10.21 4.09
C VAL A 121 -5.04 9.61 3.33
N THR A 122 -3.87 9.53 3.97
CA THR A 122 -2.67 8.96 3.36
C THR A 122 -2.86 7.49 3.00
N VAL A 123 -3.43 6.68 3.89
CA VAL A 123 -3.69 5.25 3.62
C VAL A 123 -4.67 5.07 2.47
N ILE A 124 -5.76 5.85 2.44
CA ILE A 124 -6.73 5.81 1.32
C ILE A 124 -6.04 6.14 -0.01
N ASN A 125 -5.18 7.16 -0.03
CA ASN A 125 -4.43 7.51 -1.24
C ASN A 125 -3.46 6.40 -1.65
N ILE A 126 -2.75 5.77 -0.70
CA ILE A 126 -1.88 4.62 -0.99
C ILE A 126 -2.67 3.48 -1.64
N LEU A 127 -3.88 3.18 -1.13
CA LEU A 127 -4.74 2.14 -1.69
C LEU A 127 -5.19 2.47 -3.11
N ARG A 128 -5.57 3.73 -3.36
CA ARG A 128 -5.95 4.21 -4.71
C ARG A 128 -4.78 4.14 -5.68
N ASP A 129 -3.61 4.62 -5.28
CA ASP A 129 -2.43 4.59 -6.13
C ASP A 129 -2.03 3.14 -6.45
N LEU A 130 -2.14 2.23 -5.48
CA LEU A 130 -1.93 0.80 -5.69
C LEU A 130 -2.93 0.24 -6.70
N TYR A 131 -4.22 0.57 -6.54
CA TYR A 131 -5.27 0.16 -7.46
C TYR A 131 -4.97 0.64 -8.89
N GLU A 132 -4.65 1.91 -9.07
CA GLU A 132 -4.32 2.49 -10.37
C GLU A 132 -3.12 1.80 -11.01
N ARG A 133 -2.01 1.65 -10.25
CA ARG A 133 -0.82 0.94 -10.76
C ARG A 133 -1.15 -0.47 -11.22
N MET A 134 -1.96 -1.22 -10.46
CA MET A 134 -2.34 -2.58 -10.83
C MET A 134 -3.36 -2.65 -11.98
N ASN A 135 -4.23 -1.66 -12.11
CA ASN A 135 -5.24 -1.59 -13.16
C ASN A 135 -4.63 -1.22 -14.52
N PHE A 136 -3.64 -0.30 -14.53
CA PHE A 136 -2.94 0.13 -15.74
C PHE A 136 -1.71 -0.71 -16.10
N SER A 137 -1.28 -1.61 -15.21
CA SER A 137 -0.32 -2.68 -15.54
C SER A 137 -1.00 -3.80 -16.35
N GLY A 138 -1.56 -3.44 -17.51
CA GLY A 138 -1.90 -4.40 -18.55
C GLY A 138 -0.63 -5.05 -19.11
N PRO A 139 -0.71 -6.24 -19.74
CA PRO A 139 0.44 -6.84 -20.38
C PRO A 139 0.99 -5.84 -21.40
N LEU A 140 2.26 -5.45 -21.24
CA LEU A 140 3.01 -4.78 -22.30
C LEU A 140 2.72 -5.56 -23.60
N PRO A 141 2.33 -4.89 -24.71
CA PRO A 141 2.22 -5.58 -25.97
C PRO A 141 3.55 -6.29 -26.18
N GLN A 142 3.54 -7.63 -26.17
CA GLN A 142 4.69 -8.41 -26.57
C GLN A 142 5.11 -7.82 -27.90
N SER A 143 6.29 -7.21 -27.91
CA SER A 143 6.88 -6.71 -29.14
C SER A 143 6.78 -7.86 -30.12
N PHE A 144 5.95 -7.65 -31.14
CA PHE A 144 5.70 -8.60 -32.20
C PHE A 144 7.07 -8.88 -32.80
N VAL A 145 7.72 -9.96 -32.38
CA VAL A 145 8.92 -10.44 -33.04
C VAL A 145 8.38 -10.96 -34.35
N SER A 146 8.35 -10.08 -35.35
CA SER A 146 7.83 -10.36 -36.67
C SER A 146 8.49 -11.66 -37.15
N PRO A 147 7.72 -12.70 -37.54
CA PRO A 147 8.26 -14.00 -37.95
C PRO A 147 9.29 -13.93 -39.09
N HIS A 148 9.41 -12.78 -39.76
CA HIS A 148 10.33 -12.55 -40.85
C HIS A 148 11.82 -12.35 -40.46
N HIS A 149 12.17 -12.21 -39.17
CA HIS A 149 13.58 -12.02 -38.78
C HIS A 149 14.31 -13.31 -38.40
N ARG A 150 13.67 -14.49 -38.52
CA ARG A 150 14.30 -15.78 -38.18
C ARG A 150 14.90 -16.54 -39.38
N SER A 151 14.69 -16.06 -40.61
CA SER A 151 15.23 -16.70 -41.82
C SER A 151 16.63 -16.21 -42.23
N GLN A 152 17.16 -15.12 -41.65
CA GLN A 152 18.43 -14.54 -42.09
C GLN A 152 19.68 -14.98 -41.30
N ILE A 153 19.56 -15.79 -40.25
CA ILE A 153 20.73 -16.21 -39.43
C ILE A 153 21.16 -17.67 -39.71
N ARG A 154 20.57 -18.34 -40.73
CA ARG A 154 20.88 -19.75 -41.03
C ARG A 154 21.19 -20.03 -42.51
N GLY A 155 21.89 -19.12 -43.19
CA GLY A 155 22.17 -19.30 -44.62
C GLY A 155 23.46 -18.66 -45.18
N SER A 156 24.37 -18.14 -44.35
CA SER A 156 25.58 -17.45 -44.85
C SER A 156 26.88 -18.08 -44.37
N VAL A 157 27.06 -19.39 -44.60
CA VAL A 157 28.39 -20.02 -44.55
C VAL A 157 28.46 -21.16 -45.58
N ALA A 158 28.49 -20.83 -46.87
CA ALA A 158 29.07 -21.67 -47.92
C ALA A 158 28.92 -20.96 -49.26
N SER A 159 29.95 -20.23 -49.70
CA SER A 159 30.34 -20.10 -51.11
C SER A 159 31.53 -19.13 -51.20
N GLU A 160 32.70 -19.58 -50.75
CA GLU A 160 33.94 -18.89 -51.10
C GLU A 160 35.09 -19.89 -51.16
N THR A 161 35.18 -20.61 -52.28
CA THR A 161 36.41 -21.30 -52.72
C THR A 161 36.24 -21.79 -54.16
N GLN A 162 36.27 -20.89 -55.15
CA GLN A 162 36.53 -21.32 -56.53
C GLN A 162 37.02 -20.22 -57.48
N ARG A 163 38.18 -19.62 -57.18
CA ARG A 163 39.19 -19.04 -58.11
C ARG A 163 40.48 -19.03 -57.27
N ASP A 164 41.63 -19.60 -57.61
CA ASP A 164 42.34 -19.79 -58.86
C ASP A 164 43.34 -20.94 -58.64
N LEU A 165 43.64 -21.72 -59.68
CA LEU A 165 44.99 -22.22 -60.01
C LEU A 165 44.89 -23.32 -61.09
N VAL A 166 44.67 -22.87 -62.33
CA VAL A 166 45.10 -23.62 -63.52
C VAL A 166 46.45 -23.07 -63.94
N ARG A 167 47.53 -23.85 -63.68
CA ARG A 167 48.69 -24.07 -64.57
C ARG A 167 49.90 -24.55 -63.76
N ARG A 168 50.24 -25.83 -63.90
CA ARG A 168 51.46 -26.26 -64.61
C ARG A 168 51.42 -27.77 -64.84
N ARG A 169 51.74 -28.13 -66.08
CA ARG A 169 51.73 -29.46 -66.68
C ARG A 169 53.10 -30.17 -66.45
N PRO A 170 53.24 -31.44 -66.86
CA PRO A 170 54.09 -32.44 -66.20
C PRO A 170 55.42 -32.75 -66.92
N ARG A 171 56.15 -33.64 -66.25
CA ARG A 171 57.34 -34.43 -66.61
C ARG A 171 58.67 -33.87 -66.13
#